data_AF-A0A821QM98-F1
#
_entry.id   AF-A0A821QM98-F1
#
_cell.length_a   1.000
_cell.length_b   1.000
_cell.length_c   1.000
_cell.angle_alpha   90.00
_cell.angle_beta   90.00
_cell.angle_gamma   90.00
#
_symmetry.space_group_name_H-M   'P 1'
#
loop_
_entity.id
_entity.type
_entity.pdbx_description
1 polymer ?
#
loop_
_entity_poly.entity_id
_entity_poly.type
_entity_poly.pdbx_seq_one_letter_code
_entity_poly.pdbx_strand_id
1 'polypeptide(L)' 'MVVANHIVNDIAIYFRQNGTSFSTPIQYPTGNGSTPYIVAVGDFTNDSILDIAVANFGTNSIGVFLGIGNGSFE' A
#
# COMPACT_ATOMS: atom_id res chain seq x y z
N MET A 1 -4.14 8.14 -1.99
CA MET A 1 -4.03 7.28 -3.19
C MET A 1 -2.95 6.27 -2.93
N VAL A 2 -3.20 4.99 -3.20
CA VAL A 2 -2.21 3.91 -3.05
C VAL A 2 -1.90 3.38 -4.45
N VAL A 3 -0.62 3.20 -4.76
CA VAL A 3 -0.17 2.64 -6.05
C VAL A 3 0.92 1.60 -5.82
N ALA A 4 0.91 0.54 -6.62
CA ALA A 4 1.99 -0.45 -6.65
C ALA A 4 3.10 -0.02 -7.61
N ASN A 5 4.35 -0.24 -7.23
CA ASN A 5 5.51 0.00 -8.07
C ASN A 5 6.35 -1.28 -8.20
N HIS A 6 6.20 -1.93 -9.35
CA HIS A 6 6.89 -3.19 -9.62
C HIS A 6 8.39 -3.05 -9.90
N ILE A 7 8.89 -1.85 -10.19
CA ILE A 7 10.32 -1.63 -10.48
C ILE A 7 11.13 -1.63 -9.17
N VAL A 8 10.63 -0.94 -8.15
CA VAL A 8 11.30 -0.81 -6.85
C VAL A 8 10.75 -1.77 -5.79
N ASN A 9 9.74 -2.58 -6.13
CA ASN A 9 9.13 -3.58 -5.24
C ASN A 9 8.51 -2.96 -3.97
N ASP A 10 7.70 -1.93 -4.15
CA ASP A 10 6.98 -1.25 -3.07
C ASP A 10 5.53 -0.90 -3.45
N ILE A 11 4.78 -0.42 -2.45
CA ILE A 11 3.63 0.44 -2.67
C ILE A 11 3.96 1.87 -2.21
N ALA A 12 3.39 2.86 -2.89
CA ALA A 12 3.52 4.26 -2.54
C ALA A 12 2.15 4.85 -2.15
N ILE A 13 2.12 5.55 -1.02
CA ILE A 13 0.92 6.17 -0.46
C ILE A 13 1.05 7.69 -0.54
N TYR A 14 0.16 8.29 -1.32
CA TYR A 14 0.05 9.72 -1.51
C TYR A 14 -1.10 10.29 -0.68
N PHE A 15 -0.79 11.19 0.24
CA PHE A 15 -1.80 11.92 1.00
C PHE A 15 -2.22 13.17 0.24
N ARG A 16 -3.53 13.41 0.19
CA ARG A 16 -4.05 14.66 -0.36
C ARG A 16 -3.62 15.79 0.56
N GLN A 17 -3.04 16.83 0.00
CA GLN A 17 -2.76 18.06 0.73
C GLN A 17 -3.90 19.05 0.51
N ASN A 18 -3.90 19.70 -0.66
CA ASN A 18 -4.92 20.65 -1.07
C ASN A 18 -5.79 20.05 -2.18
N GLY A 19 -6.81 20.79 -2.62
CA GLY A 19 -7.80 20.34 -3.59
C GLY A 19 -7.22 19.66 -4.85
N THR A 20 -6.00 20.02 -5.25
CA THR A 20 -5.33 19.62 -6.49
C THR A 20 -3.96 18.96 -6.31
N SER A 21 -3.46 18.77 -5.09
CA SER A 21 -2.09 18.28 -4.85
C SER A 21 -2.00 17.11 -3.88
N PHE A 22 -0.95 16.31 -4.06
CA PHE A 22 -0.55 15.22 -3.17
C PHE A 22 0.81 15.52 -2.52
N SER A 23 1.04 14.95 -1.34
CA SER A 23 2.32 15.01 -0.64
C SER A 23 3.40 14.17 -1.34
N THR A 24 4.64 14.33 -0.88
CA THR A 24 5.66 13.29 -1.05
C THR A 24 5.10 11.95 -0.55
N PRO A 25 5.23 10.86 -1.33
CA PRO A 25 4.66 9.58 -0.94
C PRO A 25 5.46 8.93 0.19
N ILE A 26 4.76 8.16 1.01
CA ILE A 26 5.38 7.18 1.91
C ILE A 26 5.46 5.85 1.17
N GLN A 27 6.61 5.19 1.21
CA GLN A 27 6.86 3.91 0.55
C GLN A 27 6.86 2.77 1.55
N TYR A 28 6.20 1.67 1.19
CA TYR A 28 6.16 0.44 1.97
C TYR A 28 6.70 -0.70 1.11
N PRO A 29 7.90 -1.23 1.42
CA PRO A 29 8.49 -2.34 0.68
C PRO A 29 7.61 -3.59 0.75
N THR A 30 7.39 -4.25 -0.39
CA THR A 30 6.65 -5.52 -0.47
C THR A 30 7.59 -6.74 -0.50
N GLY A 31 8.89 -6.50 -0.29
CA GLY A 31 9.94 -7.51 -0.30
C GLY A 31 10.65 -7.63 -1.65
N ASN A 32 11.89 -8.12 -1.62
CA ASN A 32 12.74 -8.21 -2.81
C ASN A 32 12.14 -9.13 -3.89
N GLY A 33 12.09 -8.65 -5.14
CA GLY A 33 11.54 -9.39 -6.27
C GLY A 33 10.01 -9.55 -6.27
N SER A 34 9.30 -8.94 -5.33
CA SER A 34 7.85 -9.10 -5.16
C SER A 34 7.04 -8.69 -6.38
N THR A 35 7.48 -7.68 -7.14
CA THR A 35 6.82 -7.25 -8.37
C THR A 35 5.31 -7.02 -8.15
N PRO A 36 4.91 -6.09 -7.26
CA PRO A 36 3.52 -5.86 -6.89
C PRO A 36 2.69 -5.32 -8.07
N TYR A 37 1.50 -5.88 -8.30
CA TYR A 37 0.67 -5.57 -9.47
C TYR A 37 -0.72 -5.02 -9.12
N ILE A 38 -1.35 -5.56 -8.08
CA ILE A 38 -2.71 -5.22 -7.70
C ILE A 38 -2.71 -4.77 -6.25
N VAL A 39 -3.45 -3.70 -5.99
CA VAL A 39 -3.70 -3.18 -4.64
C VAL A 39 -5.20 -3.20 -4.39
N ALA A 40 -5.60 -3.70 -3.22
CA ALA A 40 -6.94 -3.55 -2.68
C ALA A 40 -6.87 -2.81 -1.33
N VAL A 41 -7.86 -1.97 -1.06
CA VAL A 41 -7.98 -1.22 0.20
C VAL A 41 -9.32 -1.58 0.82
N GLY A 42 -9.32 -1.93 2.09
CA GLY A 42 -10.51 -2.32 2.83
C GLY A 42 -10.19 -2.60 4.29
N ASP A 43 -11.20 -2.62 5.14
CA ASP A 43 -11.06 -3.09 6.51
C ASP A 43 -11.08 -4.63 6.49
N PHE A 44 -9.91 -5.25 6.56
CA PHE A 44 -9.76 -6.71 6.49
C PHE A 44 -9.68 -7.34 7.89
N THR A 45 -9.42 -6.54 8.92
CA THR A 45 -9.31 -6.98 10.31
C THR A 45 -10.56 -6.71 11.15
N ASN A 46 -11.55 -5.98 10.60
CA ASN A 46 -12.80 -5.58 11.23
C ASN A 46 -12.59 -4.71 12.49
N ASP A 47 -11.63 -3.78 12.42
CA ASP A 47 -11.32 -2.81 13.47
C ASP A 47 -11.76 -1.37 13.11
N SER A 48 -12.45 -1.20 11.98
CA SER A 48 -12.86 0.08 11.40
C SER A 48 -11.69 0.95 10.89
N ILE A 49 -10.50 0.38 10.72
CA ILE A 49 -9.34 1.00 10.11
C ILE A 49 -9.12 0.36 8.72
N LEU A 50 -8.76 1.16 7.73
CA LEU A 50 -8.47 0.64 6.40
C LEU A 50 -7.09 -0.01 6.38
N ASP A 51 -7.05 -1.23 5.85
CA ASP A 51 -5.85 -2.00 5.54
C ASP A 51 -5.55 -1.97 4.03
N ILE A 52 -4.37 -2.46 3.65
CA ILE A 52 -3.96 -2.62 2.26
C ILE A 52 -3.54 -4.06 1.99
N ALA A 53 -4.13 -4.68 0.97
CA ALA A 53 -3.68 -5.96 0.44
C ALA A 53 -3.00 -5.77 -0.91
N VAL A 54 -1.86 -6.43 -1.10
CA VAL A 54 -1.03 -6.33 -2.31
C VAL A 54 -0.78 -7.71 -2.89
N ALA A 55 -1.14 -7.91 -4.15
CA ALA A 55 -0.79 -9.10 -4.90
C ALA A 55 0.62 -8.95 -5.51
N ASN A 56 1.55 -9.77 -5.03
CA ASN A 56 2.94 -9.80 -5.46
C ASN A 56 3.12 -10.87 -6.54
N PHE A 57 3.18 -10.44 -7.79
CA PHE A 57 3.26 -11.35 -8.94
C PHE A 57 4.60 -12.11 -8.96
N GLY A 58 5.70 -11.43 -8.64
CA GLY A 58 7.05 -12.01 -8.76
C GLY A 58 7.35 -13.08 -7.73
N THR A 59 6.75 -12.98 -6.54
CA THR A 59 6.93 -13.96 -5.45
C THR A 59 5.74 -14.90 -5.27
N ASN A 60 4.69 -14.78 -6.09
CA ASN A 60 3.44 -15.54 -5.95
C ASN A 60 2.85 -15.47 -4.54
N SER A 61 2.84 -14.28 -3.94
CA SER A 61 2.38 -14.07 -2.56
C SER A 61 1.40 -12.91 -2.45
N ILE A 62 0.72 -12.84 -1.31
CA ILE A 62 -0.09 -11.68 -0.92
C ILE A 62 0.57 -11.08 0.31
N GLY A 63 0.83 -9.77 0.28
CA GLY A 63 1.19 -8.98 1.44
C GLY A 63 -0.04 -8.24 1.96
N VAL A 64 -0.15 -8.09 3.28
CA VAL A 64 -1.15 -7.24 3.92
C VAL A 64 -0.41 -6.25 4.80
N PHE A 65 -0.68 -4.96 4.62
CA PHE A 65 -0.23 -3.90 5.50
C PHE A 65 -1.41 -3.45 6.35
N LEU A 66 -1.25 -3.54 7.66
CA LEU A 66 -2.31 -3.24 8.63
C LEU A 66 -2.36 -1.74 8.88
N GLY A 67 -3.54 -1.14 8.78
CA GLY A 67 -3.71 0.27 9.08
C GLY A 67 -3.61 0.53 10.59
N ILE A 68 -3.02 1.67 10.97
CA ILE A 68 -2.94 2.09 12.39
C ILE A 68 -3.75 3.36 12.69
N GLY A 69 -4.68 3.73 11.81
CA GLY A 69 -5.69 4.79 12.07
C GLY A 69 -5.22 6.23 11.85
N ASN A 70 -3.93 6.46 11.61
CA ASN A 70 -3.37 7.78 11.28
C ASN A 70 -2.95 7.91 9.81
N GLY A 71 -3.32 6.94 8.98
CA GLY A 71 -2.92 6.85 7.58
C GLY A 71 -1.59 6.13 7.34
N SER A 72 -0.86 5.74 8.40
CA SER A 72 0.29 4.84 8.29
C SER A 72 -0.12 3.37 8.38
N PHE A 73 0.79 2.49 7.97
CA PHE A 73 0.59 1.05 7.94
C PHE A 73 1.80 0.30 8.50
N GLU A 74 1.59 -0.93 8.95
CA GLU A 74 2.60 -1.86 9.48
C GLU A 74 2.59 -3.21 8.76
#